data_AF-A0A2A2GMG2-F1
#
_entry.id   AF-A0A2A2GMG2-F1
#
_cell.length_a   1.000
_cell.length_b   1.000
_cell.length_c   1.000
_cell.angle_alpha   90.00
_cell.angle_beta   90.00
_cell.angle_gamma   90.00
#
_symmetry.space_group_name_H-M   'P 1'
#
loop_
_entity.id
_entity.type
_entity.pdbx_description
1 polymer ?
#
loop_
_entity_poly.entity_id
_entity_poly.type
_entity_poly.pdbx_seq_one_letter_code
_entity_poly.pdbx_strand_id
1 'polypeptide(L)'
;MTLGTLAPAAALEPLSQERYINDRLIAARIADRIRRECPTLDARMLYAYSQARALERYALDKGYTRQQVNAFLDDKAERKRIYAVADDYMARNGVKKGDPESYCRLGRQEIANRTVTGSLLVAK
;
A
#
# COMPACT_ATOMS: atom_id res chain seq x y z
N MET A 1 1.99 14.02 49.82
CA MET A 1 2.45 13.04 48.82
C MET A 1 1.35 12.88 47.78
N THR A 2 1.48 13.55 46.64
CA THR A 2 0.52 13.46 45.53
C THR A 2 0.85 12.23 44.68
N LEU A 3 -0.02 11.23 44.73
CA LEU A 3 0.02 10.05 43.87
C LEU A 3 -0.37 10.48 42.46
N GLY A 4 0.60 10.52 41.53
CA GLY A 4 0.34 10.70 40.11
C GLY A 4 -0.22 9.40 39.53
N THR A 5 -1.45 9.43 39.04
CA THR A 5 -2.04 8.34 38.26
C THR A 5 -1.28 8.22 36.94
N LEU A 6 -0.47 7.17 36.78
CA LEU A 6 0.04 6.72 35.49
C LEU A 6 -1.16 6.22 34.68
N ALA A 7 -1.66 7.05 33.77
CA ALA A 7 -2.59 6.60 32.75
C ALA A 7 -1.89 5.51 31.90
N PRO A 8 -2.51 4.35 31.65
CA PRO A 8 -1.92 3.35 30.78
C PRO A 8 -1.71 3.98 29.39
N ALA A 9 -0.48 3.93 28.89
CA ALA A 9 -0.22 4.24 27.50
C ALA A 9 -1.07 3.28 26.67
N ALA A 10 -2.08 3.80 25.98
CA ALA A 10 -2.85 3.01 25.03
C ALA A 10 -1.84 2.45 24.01
N ALA A 11 -1.66 1.12 24.02
CA ALA A 11 -0.77 0.48 23.07
C ALA A 11 -1.27 0.81 21.66
N LEU A 12 -0.38 1.30 20.80
CA LEU A 12 -0.70 1.54 19.40
C LEU A 12 -1.21 0.24 18.79
N GLU A 13 -2.24 0.34 17.95
CA GLU A 13 -2.69 -0.81 17.17
C GLU A 13 -1.51 -1.38 16.36
N PRO A 14 -1.42 -2.69 16.15
CA PRO A 14 -0.38 -3.26 15.30
C PRO A 14 -0.43 -2.65 13.89
N LEU A 15 0.74 -2.40 13.27
CA LEU A 15 0.82 -1.88 11.89
C LEU A 15 0.08 -2.76 10.87
N SER A 16 -0.09 -4.05 11.17
CA SER A 16 -0.89 -4.99 10.37
C SER A 16 -2.41 -4.74 10.43
N GLN A 17 -2.88 -4.02 11.45
CA GLN A 17 -4.29 -3.64 11.65
C GLN A 17 -4.57 -2.17 11.31
N GLU A 18 -3.53 -1.35 11.17
CA GLU A 18 -3.66 0.05 10.79
C GLU A 18 -4.16 0.16 9.33
N ARG A 19 -5.45 0.44 9.17
CA ARG A 19 -6.15 0.35 7.88
C ARG A 19 -5.53 1.27 6.82
N TYR A 20 -5.15 2.49 7.18
CA TYR A 20 -4.65 3.46 6.22
C TYR A 20 -3.31 3.03 5.60
N ILE A 21 -2.38 2.53 6.43
CA ILE A 21 -1.10 1.96 6.00
C ILE A 21 -1.32 0.76 5.09
N ASN A 22 -2.19 -0.17 5.50
CA ASN A 22 -2.46 -1.38 4.74
C ASN A 22 -3.09 -1.08 3.37
N ASP A 23 -4.11 -0.21 3.32
CA ASP A 23 -4.78 0.19 2.07
C ASP A 23 -3.77 0.80 1.08
N ARG A 24 -2.84 1.63 1.56
CA ARG A 24 -1.80 2.26 0.72
C ARG A 24 -0.78 1.25 0.22
N LEU A 25 -0.36 0.29 1.04
CA LEU A 25 0.56 -0.77 0.63
C LEU A 25 -0.08 -1.72 -0.39
N ILE A 26 -1.37 -2.04 -0.21
CA ILE A 26 -2.15 -2.84 -1.16
C ILE A 26 -2.25 -2.09 -2.50
N ALA A 27 -2.64 -0.82 -2.49
CA ALA A 27 -2.74 0.00 -3.70
C ALA A 27 -1.39 0.11 -4.43
N ALA A 28 -0.29 0.31 -3.70
CA ALA A 28 1.05 0.33 -4.26
C ALA A 28 1.44 -1.02 -4.89
N ARG A 29 1.07 -2.14 -4.25
CA ARG A 29 1.32 -3.48 -4.79
C ARG A 29 0.54 -3.73 -6.08
N ILE A 30 -0.73 -3.31 -6.15
CA ILE A 30 -1.54 -3.40 -7.36
C ILE A 30 -0.91 -2.57 -8.49
N ALA A 31 -0.53 -1.32 -8.22
CA ALA A 31 0.11 -0.45 -9.20
C ALA A 31 1.46 -1.03 -9.69
N ASP A 32 2.27 -1.59 -8.79
CA ASP A 32 3.53 -2.26 -9.14
C ASP A 32 3.32 -3.49 -10.02
N ARG A 33 2.25 -4.27 -9.80
CA ARG A 33 1.94 -5.38 -10.69
C ARG A 33 1.47 -4.90 -12.06
N ILE A 34 0.59 -3.90 -12.10
CA ILE A 34 0.06 -3.34 -13.35
C ILE A 34 1.19 -2.80 -14.23
N ARG A 35 2.09 -1.94 -13.71
CA ARG A 35 3.19 -1.38 -14.52
C ARG A 35 4.16 -2.45 -15.07
N ARG A 36 4.30 -3.58 -14.37
CA ARG A 36 5.21 -4.67 -14.77
C ARG A 36 4.63 -5.52 -15.88
N GLU A 37 3.33 -5.75 -15.84
CA GLU A 37 2.64 -6.63 -16.80
C GLU A 37 2.02 -5.85 -17.97
N CYS A 38 1.67 -4.58 -17.77
CA CYS A 38 1.07 -3.74 -18.80
C CYS A 38 2.13 -3.04 -19.66
N PRO A 39 2.16 -3.28 -20.99
CA PRO A 39 3.13 -2.62 -21.86
C PRO A 39 2.90 -1.12 -22.03
N THR A 40 1.72 -0.58 -21.75
CA THR A 40 1.35 0.84 -22.03
C THR A 40 1.25 1.74 -20.80
N LEU A 41 1.38 1.19 -19.59
CA LEU A 41 1.33 1.95 -18.33
C LEU A 41 2.63 1.81 -17.56
N ASP A 42 3.06 2.89 -16.93
CA ASP A 42 4.20 2.92 -15.99
C ASP A 42 3.79 3.53 -14.64
N ALA A 43 4.69 3.45 -13.67
CA ALA A 43 4.54 4.14 -12.40
C ALA A 43 5.03 5.60 -12.47
N ARG A 44 4.31 6.48 -11.80
CA ARG A 44 4.78 7.84 -11.47
C ARG A 44 5.81 7.76 -10.36
N MET A 45 7.04 7.34 -10.67
CA MET A 45 8.07 7.00 -9.68
C MET A 45 8.31 8.10 -8.63
N LEU A 46 8.40 9.37 -9.06
CA LEU A 46 8.56 10.50 -8.13
C LEU A 46 7.37 10.65 -7.17
N TYR A 47 6.16 10.45 -7.67
CA TYR A 47 4.94 10.52 -6.86
C TYR A 47 4.81 9.30 -5.94
N ALA A 48 5.10 8.09 -6.42
CA ALA A 48 5.10 6.89 -5.59
C ALA A 48 6.10 7.01 -4.43
N TYR A 49 7.30 7.55 -4.69
CA TYR A 49 8.29 7.84 -3.66
C TYR A 49 7.77 8.88 -2.65
N SER A 50 7.15 9.97 -3.11
CA SER A 50 6.61 10.99 -2.19
C SER A 50 5.48 10.43 -1.31
N GLN A 51 4.62 9.56 -1.86
CA GLN A 51 3.57 8.87 -1.11
C GLN A 51 4.16 7.89 -0.07
N ALA A 52 5.20 7.14 -0.42
CA ALA A 52 5.88 6.26 0.54
C ALA A 52 6.48 7.05 1.71
N ARG A 53 7.12 8.18 1.44
CA ARG A 53 7.64 9.08 2.49
C ARG A 53 6.54 9.72 3.33
N ALA A 54 5.40 10.04 2.73
CA ALA A 54 4.24 10.53 3.46
C ALA A 54 3.63 9.44 4.37
N LEU A 55 3.61 8.19 3.92
CA LEU A 55 3.12 7.06 4.71
C LEU A 55 4.03 6.74 5.90
N GLU A 56 5.35 6.79 5.69
CA GLU A 56 6.30 6.66 6.80
C GLU A 56 6.11 7.77 7.82
N ARG A 57 6.02 9.03 7.38
CA ARG A 57 5.74 10.16 8.30
C ARG A 57 4.45 9.95 9.08
N TYR A 58 3.38 9.55 8.40
CA TYR A 58 2.10 9.24 9.05
C TYR A 58 2.25 8.22 10.19
N ALA A 59 3.01 7.14 9.96
CA ALA A 59 3.28 6.15 11.01
C ALA A 59 4.08 6.76 12.18
N LEU A 60 5.13 7.52 11.87
CA LEU A 60 5.93 8.18 12.91
C LEU A 60 5.10 9.18 13.72
N ASP A 61 4.23 9.96 13.07
CA ASP A 61 3.34 10.94 13.71
C ASP A 61 2.30 10.26 14.61
N LYS A 62 1.87 9.02 14.30
CA LYS A 62 1.04 8.20 15.20
C LYS A 62 1.82 7.63 16.40
N GLY A 63 3.15 7.76 16.42
CA GLY A 63 4.00 7.28 17.51
C GLY A 63 4.68 5.94 17.26
N TYR A 64 4.57 5.35 16.06
CA TYR A 64 5.36 4.18 15.70
C TYR A 64 6.83 4.59 15.54
N THR A 65 7.75 3.71 15.93
CA THR A 65 9.17 3.93 15.68
C THR A 65 9.54 3.50 14.26
N ARG A 66 10.60 4.09 13.69
CA ARG A 66 11.14 3.65 12.40
C ARG A 66 11.52 2.16 12.42
N GLN A 67 11.98 1.65 13.56
CA GLN A 67 12.30 0.22 13.71
C GLN A 67 11.03 -0.65 13.61
N GLN A 68 9.92 -0.25 14.22
CA GLN A 68 8.64 -0.96 14.10
C GLN A 68 8.13 -0.95 12.66
N VAL A 69 8.21 0.20 11.98
CA VAL A 69 7.82 0.33 10.57
C VAL A 69 8.67 -0.58 9.68
N ASN A 70 10.00 -0.56 9.84
CA ASN A 70 10.90 -1.41 9.06
C ASN A 70 10.66 -2.89 9.35
N ALA A 71 10.53 -3.29 10.62
CA ALA A 71 10.24 -4.67 11.00
C ALA A 71 8.94 -5.16 10.37
N PHE A 72 7.90 -4.31 10.32
CA PHE A 72 6.64 -4.62 9.65
C PHE A 72 6.80 -4.77 8.13
N LEU A 73 7.53 -3.87 7.47
CA LEU A 73 7.75 -3.93 6.02
C LEU A 73 8.65 -5.10 5.61
N ASP A 74 9.58 -5.51 6.46
CA ASP A 74 10.50 -6.64 6.24
C ASP A 74 9.88 -7.99 6.60
N ASP A 75 8.76 -8.01 7.34
CA ASP A 75 8.06 -9.22 7.71
C ASP A 75 7.48 -9.94 6.48
N LYS A 76 7.92 -11.19 6.28
CA LYS A 76 7.52 -12.00 5.12
C LYS A 76 6.05 -12.40 5.17
N ALA A 77 5.49 -12.62 6.36
CA ALA A 77 4.09 -12.99 6.52
C ALA A 77 3.18 -11.80 6.21
N GLU A 78 3.52 -10.61 6.69
CA GLU A 78 2.77 -9.38 6.40
C GLU A 78 2.83 -9.02 4.92
N ARG A 79 4.02 -9.11 4.30
CA ARG A 79 4.15 -8.95 2.85
C ARG A 79 3.29 -9.95 2.07
N LYS A 80 3.30 -11.22 2.47
CA LYS A 80 2.49 -12.27 1.83
C LYS A 80 0.99 -11.96 1.97
N ARG A 81 0.54 -11.49 3.13
CA ARG A 81 -0.84 -11.08 3.37
C ARG A 81 -1.26 -9.93 2.47
N ILE A 82 -0.45 -8.86 2.41
CA ILE A 82 -0.70 -7.69 1.53
C ILE A 82 -0.78 -8.13 0.07
N TYR A 83 0.12 -9.01 -0.35
CA TYR A 83 0.17 -9.50 -1.74
C TYR A 83 -1.07 -10.34 -2.06
N ALA A 84 -1.49 -11.22 -1.15
CA ALA A 84 -2.70 -12.02 -1.33
C ALA A 84 -3.95 -11.14 -1.47
N VAL A 85 -4.07 -10.06 -0.68
CA VAL A 85 -5.20 -9.12 -0.80
C VAL A 85 -5.16 -8.37 -2.13
N ALA A 86 -3.99 -7.90 -2.55
CA ALA A 86 -3.82 -7.25 -3.85
C ALA A 86 -4.15 -8.20 -5.01
N ASP A 87 -3.68 -9.44 -4.95
CA ASP A 87 -3.89 -10.45 -5.99
C ASP A 87 -5.38 -10.88 -6.08
N ASP A 88 -6.06 -11.06 -4.94
CA ASP A 88 -7.51 -11.31 -4.88
C ASP A 88 -8.31 -10.13 -5.47
N TYR A 89 -7.96 -8.90 -5.10
CA TYR A 89 -8.58 -7.71 -5.67
C TYR A 89 -8.42 -7.67 -7.20
N MET A 90 -7.20 -7.88 -7.71
CA MET A 90 -6.94 -7.90 -9.15
C MET A 90 -7.76 -9.00 -9.85
N ALA A 91 -7.80 -10.21 -9.30
CA ALA A 91 -8.56 -11.32 -9.85
C ALA A 91 -10.07 -11.02 -9.92
N ARG A 92 -10.65 -10.44 -8.86
CA ARG A 92 -12.06 -10.00 -8.82
C ARG A 92 -12.37 -8.91 -9.85
N ASN A 93 -11.39 -8.09 -10.20
CA ASN A 93 -11.51 -7.07 -11.23
C ASN A 93 -11.10 -7.58 -12.64
N GLY A 94 -11.02 -8.90 -12.82
CA GLY A 94 -10.87 -9.53 -14.13
C GLY A 94 -9.44 -9.55 -14.66
N VAL A 95 -8.43 -9.35 -13.81
CA VAL A 95 -7.03 -9.60 -14.17
C VAL A 95 -6.78 -11.11 -14.29
N LYS A 96 -6.11 -11.51 -15.36
CA LYS A 96 -5.76 -12.91 -15.64
C LYS A 96 -4.25 -13.04 -15.80
N LYS A 97 -3.67 -14.06 -15.16
CA LYS A 97 -2.25 -14.37 -15.32
C LYS A 97 -1.95 -14.74 -16.78
N GLY A 98 -0.92 -14.13 -17.36
CA GLY A 98 -0.56 -14.35 -18.77
C GLY A 98 -1.35 -13.49 -19.77
N ASP A 99 -2.24 -12.60 -19.30
CA ASP A 99 -2.97 -11.66 -20.15
C ASP A 99 -2.58 -10.21 -19.78
N PRO A 100 -1.54 -9.63 -20.42
CA PRO A 100 -1.10 -8.25 -20.21
C PRO A 100 -2.23 -7.21 -20.34
N GLU A 101 -3.16 -7.42 -21.27
CA GLU A 101 -4.23 -6.44 -21.53
C GLU A 101 -5.24 -6.39 -20.38
N SER A 102 -5.44 -7.51 -19.67
CA SER A 102 -6.23 -7.52 -18.44
C SER A 102 -5.68 -6.59 -17.35
N TYR A 103 -4.35 -6.52 -17.20
CA TYR A 103 -3.69 -5.59 -16.28
C TYR A 103 -3.82 -4.14 -16.76
N CYS A 104 -3.65 -3.90 -18.06
CA CYS A 104 -3.81 -2.57 -18.63
C CYS A 104 -5.24 -2.04 -18.47
N ARG A 105 -6.25 -2.88 -18.70
CA ARG A 105 -7.66 -2.50 -18.51
C ARG A 105 -7.94 -2.08 -17.07
N LEU A 106 -7.50 -2.88 -16.09
CA LEU A 106 -7.61 -2.51 -14.68
C LEU A 106 -6.87 -1.19 -14.40
N GLY A 107 -5.63 -1.05 -14.88
CA GLY A 107 -4.85 0.18 -14.68
C GLY A 107 -5.53 1.43 -15.22
N ARG A 108 -6.10 1.38 -16.42
CA ARG A 108 -6.86 2.50 -17.00
C ARG A 108 -8.14 2.79 -16.20
N GLN A 109 -8.82 1.77 -15.72
CA GLN A 109 -9.99 1.92 -14.85
C GLN A 109 -9.62 2.60 -13.52
N GLU A 110 -8.54 2.16 -12.87
CA GLU A 110 -8.04 2.76 -11.63
C GLU A 110 -7.68 4.25 -11.82
N ILE A 111 -7.04 4.59 -12.95
CA ILE A 111 -6.72 5.98 -13.33
C ILE A 111 -8.02 6.79 -13.51
N ALA A 112 -8.98 6.26 -14.28
CA ALA A 112 -10.26 6.93 -14.54
C ALA A 112 -11.05 7.17 -13.26
N ASN A 113 -11.04 6.19 -12.34
CA ASN A 113 -11.71 6.26 -11.04
C ASN A 113 -10.95 7.11 -10.01
N ARG A 114 -9.76 7.63 -10.34
CA ARG A 114 -8.90 8.43 -9.46
C ARG A 114 -8.60 7.73 -8.13
N THR A 115 -8.42 6.42 -8.17
CA THR A 115 -8.06 5.64 -6.97
C THR A 115 -6.62 5.93 -6.55
N VAL A 116 -6.23 5.47 -5.35
CA VAL A 116 -4.82 5.52 -4.93
C VAL A 116 -3.95 4.77 -5.95
N THR A 117 -4.33 3.56 -6.36
CA THR A 117 -3.64 2.78 -7.39
C THR A 117 -3.49 3.58 -8.69
N GLY A 118 -4.58 4.18 -9.17
CA GLY A 118 -4.60 4.97 -10.39
C GLY A 118 -3.71 6.22 -10.31
N SER A 119 -3.65 6.86 -9.13
CA SER A 119 -2.78 8.02 -8.90
C SER A 119 -1.30 7.69 -9.01
N LEU A 120 -0.92 6.42 -8.81
CA LEU A 120 0.45 5.93 -8.94
C LEU A 120 0.82 5.56 -10.39
N LEU A 121 -0.14 5.54 -11.31
CA LEU A 121 0.05 5.10 -12.69
C LEU A 121 0.01 6.26 -13.68
N VAL A 122 0.71 6.10 -14.81
CA VAL A 122 0.72 7.03 -15.94
C VAL A 122 0.84 6.25 -17.24
N ALA A 123 0.39 6.83 -18.35
CA ALA A 123 0.69 6.30 -19.67
C ALA A 123 2.21 6.39 -19.94
N LYS A 124 2.75 5.41 -20.65
CA LYS A 124 4.12 5.46 -21.16
C LYS A 124 4.26 6.45 -22.32
#